data_AF-A0A089LPE6-F1
#
_entry.id   AF-A0A089LPE6-F1
#
_cell.length_a   1.000
_cell.length_b   1.000
_cell.length_c   1.000
_cell.angle_alpha   90.00
_cell.angle_beta   90.00
_cell.angle_gamma   90.00
#
_symmetry.space_group_name_H-M   'P 1'
#
loop_
_entity.id
_entity.type
_entity.pdbx_description
1 polymer ?
#
loop_
_entity_poly.entity_id
_entity_poly.type
_entity_poly.pdbx_seq_one_letter_code
_entity_poly.pdbx_strand_id
1 'polypeptide(L)'
;MKEPRKIVGVQVSQPADGISQFYFKEDDIMSIEMWKPKKNYSVPIFHTRTGTFTVLTTLEECSIAFSAFLSLDTWNLVNLRKGERLETGTFGGRLYFQGSSQYTGVNLKSIGMWEELAAKAREAEEDDRDIFVNRIDEFGKLEEGQFIRASEVFYVDTWEPKRNYHVPRFYTKDGSYSAGLTFQSCREAMPHLFPAYNGSLINLDLIERIEEKIYGDIVYFKDSSHKTGIARSKAKYLKSILP
;
A
#
# COMPACT_ATOMS: atom_id res chain seq x y z
N MET A 1 24.32 -0.91 6.90
CA MET A 1 23.18 -1.13 5.99
C MET A 1 21.97 -0.46 6.61
N LYS A 2 21.20 0.32 5.84
CA LYS A 2 19.92 0.88 6.30
C LYS A 2 18.93 -0.28 6.43
N GLU A 3 18.12 -0.31 7.49
CA GLU A 3 17.08 -1.35 7.59
C GLU A 3 16.14 -1.28 6.39
N PRO A 4 15.74 -2.43 5.83
CA PRO A 4 14.83 -2.47 4.70
C PRO A 4 13.46 -1.91 5.09
N ARG A 5 12.85 -1.17 4.17
CA ARG A 5 11.52 -0.60 4.33
C ARG A 5 10.49 -1.70 4.58
N LYS A 6 9.66 -1.52 5.61
CA LYS A 6 8.44 -2.31 5.81
C LYS A 6 7.30 -1.63 5.05
N ILE A 7 6.72 -2.32 4.07
CA ILE A 7 5.64 -1.82 3.22
C ILE A 7 4.33 -2.46 3.67
N VAL A 8 3.29 -1.65 3.87
CA VAL A 8 1.95 -2.13 4.18
C VAL A 8 1.36 -2.84 2.97
N GLY A 9 0.77 -4.02 3.20
CA GLY A 9 0.12 -4.79 2.14
C GLY A 9 -0.82 -5.85 2.70
N VAL A 10 -1.79 -6.28 1.89
CA VAL A 10 -2.72 -7.35 2.23
C VAL A 10 -2.20 -8.66 1.64
N GLN A 11 -2.05 -9.67 2.47
CA GLN A 11 -1.65 -11.00 2.01
C GLN A 11 -2.77 -11.63 1.17
N VAL A 12 -2.47 -12.07 -0.05
CA VAL A 12 -3.46 -12.57 -1.03
C VAL A 12 -3.89 -14.02 -0.76
N SER A 13 -3.12 -14.76 0.02
CA SER A 13 -3.42 -16.14 0.44
C SER A 13 -3.17 -16.30 1.94
N GLN A 14 -4.11 -16.92 2.67
CA GLN A 14 -3.93 -17.21 4.09
C GLN A 14 -2.69 -18.10 4.29
N PRO A 15 -1.76 -17.71 5.18
CA PRO A 15 -0.69 -18.60 5.60
C PRO A 15 -1.28 -19.81 6.33
N ALA A 16 -0.60 -20.95 6.28
CA ALA A 16 -1.08 -22.20 6.86
C ALA A 16 -1.31 -22.12 8.39
N ASP A 17 -0.74 -21.11 9.05
CA ASP A 17 -0.87 -20.82 10.48
C ASP A 17 -2.05 -19.89 10.83
N GLY A 18 -2.77 -19.36 9.83
CA GLY A 18 -3.92 -18.48 10.01
C GLY A 18 -3.60 -17.05 10.44
N ILE A 19 -2.32 -16.65 10.54
CA ILE A 19 -1.92 -15.29 10.95
C ILE A 19 -1.66 -14.45 9.71
N SER A 20 -2.66 -13.67 9.28
CA SER A 20 -2.48 -12.72 8.17
C SER A 20 -1.45 -11.64 8.53
N GLN A 21 -0.41 -11.52 7.72
CA GLN A 21 0.56 -10.42 7.82
C GLN A 21 0.08 -9.22 6.99
N PHE A 22 0.15 -8.01 7.56
CA PHE A 22 -0.26 -6.76 6.88
C PHE A 22 0.92 -5.92 6.40
N TYR A 23 2.08 -6.56 6.21
CA TYR A 23 3.28 -5.91 5.69
C TYR A 23 4.25 -6.93 5.09
N PHE A 24 5.16 -6.44 4.26
CA PHE A 24 6.32 -7.17 3.77
C PHE A 24 7.52 -6.24 3.73
N LYS A 25 8.74 -6.77 3.59
CA LYS A 25 9.94 -5.94 3.43
C LYS A 25 10.24 -5.73 1.96
N GLU A 26 10.73 -4.53 1.62
CA GLU A 26 11.07 -4.19 0.24
C GLU A 26 12.18 -5.08 -0.35
N ASP A 27 13.18 -5.45 0.46
CA ASP A 27 14.27 -6.35 0.04
C ASP A 27 13.84 -7.81 -0.13
N ASP A 28 12.70 -8.19 0.44
CA ASP A 28 12.11 -9.52 0.26
C ASP A 28 11.33 -9.64 -1.07
N ILE A 29 11.09 -8.54 -1.79
CA ILE A 29 10.38 -8.56 -3.08
C ILE A 29 11.22 -9.31 -4.12
N MET A 30 10.70 -10.41 -4.63
CA MET A 30 11.25 -11.18 -5.75
C MET A 30 10.75 -10.63 -7.08
N SER A 31 9.44 -10.44 -7.20
CA SER A 31 8.82 -9.82 -8.37
C SER A 31 7.56 -9.04 -8.04
N ILE A 32 7.23 -8.08 -8.90
CA ILE A 32 5.96 -7.35 -8.89
C ILE A 32 5.31 -7.58 -10.24
N GLU A 33 4.04 -7.99 -10.24
CA GLU A 33 3.25 -8.20 -11.45
C GLU A 33 1.93 -7.45 -11.37
N MET A 34 1.28 -7.22 -12.50
CA MET A 34 -0.10 -6.72 -12.51
C MET A 34 -1.07 -7.88 -12.44
N TRP A 35 -1.73 -8.04 -11.29
CA TRP A 35 -2.77 -9.03 -11.07
C TRP A 35 -4.15 -8.45 -11.36
N LYS A 36 -5.09 -9.31 -11.79
CA LYS A 36 -6.46 -8.94 -12.14
C LYS A 36 -7.46 -9.78 -11.35
N PRO A 37 -7.71 -9.47 -10.07
CA PRO A 37 -8.61 -10.26 -9.22
C PRO A 37 -10.07 -10.25 -9.70
N LYS A 38 -10.49 -9.19 -10.40
CA LYS A 38 -11.85 -9.03 -10.94
C LYS A 38 -11.81 -8.42 -12.34
N LYS A 39 -12.88 -8.60 -13.11
CA LYS A 39 -13.03 -7.97 -14.43
C LYS A 39 -12.87 -6.45 -14.28
N ASN A 40 -11.90 -5.89 -15.02
CA ASN A 40 -11.52 -4.46 -15.02
C ASN A 40 -10.85 -3.93 -13.75
N TYR A 41 -10.47 -4.79 -12.80
CA TYR A 41 -9.73 -4.38 -11.61
C TYR A 41 -8.32 -4.96 -11.69
N SER A 42 -7.30 -4.11 -11.88
CA SER A 42 -5.90 -4.53 -11.89
C SER A 42 -5.14 -3.82 -10.77
N VAL A 43 -4.37 -4.60 -10.02
CA VAL A 43 -3.58 -4.14 -8.88
C VAL A 43 -2.20 -4.80 -8.93
N PRO A 44 -1.18 -4.15 -8.36
CA PRO A 44 0.11 -4.79 -8.23
C PRO A 44 0.03 -5.95 -7.23
N ILE A 45 0.60 -7.08 -7.61
CA ILE A 45 0.85 -8.21 -6.74
C ILE A 45 2.36 -8.30 -6.48
N PHE A 46 2.74 -8.33 -5.21
CA PHE A 46 4.11 -8.38 -4.74
C PHE A 46 4.40 -9.82 -4.32
N HIS A 47 5.22 -10.52 -5.09
CA HIS A 47 5.73 -11.83 -4.72
C HIS A 47 6.99 -11.63 -3.90
N THR A 48 6.92 -11.97 -2.62
CA THR A 48 8.01 -11.80 -1.67
C THR A 48 8.45 -13.14 -1.11
N ARG A 49 9.61 -13.18 -0.46
CA ARG A 49 10.11 -14.38 0.21
C ARG A 49 9.21 -14.88 1.35
N THR A 50 8.41 -13.99 1.94
CA THR A 50 7.53 -14.30 3.07
C THR A 50 6.07 -14.52 2.67
N GLY A 51 5.73 -14.30 1.40
CA GLY A 51 4.36 -14.47 0.92
C GLY A 51 4.05 -13.59 -0.29
N THR A 52 2.77 -13.62 -0.69
CA THR A 52 2.28 -12.81 -1.79
C THR A 52 1.31 -11.76 -1.26
N PHE A 53 1.56 -10.49 -1.60
CA PHE A 53 0.84 -9.35 -1.07
C PHE A 53 0.27 -8.48 -2.19
N THR A 54 -0.73 -7.67 -1.88
CA THR A 54 -1.25 -6.59 -2.74
C THR A 54 -1.38 -5.31 -1.91
N VAL A 55 -1.56 -4.17 -2.57
CA VAL A 55 -1.89 -2.91 -1.88
C VAL A 55 -3.26 -2.97 -1.19
N LEU A 56 -3.49 -2.07 -0.23
CA LEU A 56 -4.80 -1.82 0.37
C LEU A 56 -5.74 -1.21 -0.68
N THR A 57 -6.89 -1.84 -0.89
CA THR A 57 -7.88 -1.46 -1.91
C THR A 57 -9.23 -1.05 -1.34
N THR A 58 -9.42 -1.21 -0.03
CA THR A 58 -10.68 -0.90 0.68
C THR A 58 -10.41 -0.25 2.04
N LEU A 59 -11.41 0.49 2.53
CA LEU A 59 -11.35 1.08 3.88
C LEU A 59 -11.33 0.00 4.98
N GLU A 60 -11.96 -1.15 4.73
CA GLU A 60 -11.93 -2.32 5.63
C GLU A 60 -10.52 -2.91 5.73
N GLU A 61 -9.82 -3.11 4.62
CA GLU A 61 -8.42 -3.53 4.66
C GLU A 61 -7.55 -2.52 5.40
N CYS A 62 -7.82 -1.21 5.23
CA CYS A 62 -7.12 -0.16 5.98
C CYS A 62 -7.40 -0.26 7.49
N SER A 63 -8.64 -0.52 7.92
CA SER A 63 -8.97 -0.60 9.36
C SER A 63 -8.32 -1.80 10.03
N ILE A 64 -8.15 -2.90 9.30
CA ILE A 64 -7.44 -4.08 9.79
C ILE A 64 -5.93 -3.82 9.81
N ALA A 65 -5.39 -3.20 8.75
CA ALA A 65 -3.96 -2.92 8.65
C ALA A 65 -3.51 -1.88 9.68
N PHE A 66 -4.29 -0.83 9.93
CA PHE A 66 -3.95 0.30 10.79
C PHE A 66 -4.71 0.26 12.11
N SER A 67 -4.28 -0.59 13.05
CA SER A 67 -4.95 -0.79 14.35
C SER A 67 -5.05 0.48 15.20
N ALA A 68 -4.14 1.44 15.00
CA ALA A 68 -4.16 2.73 15.69
C ALA A 68 -5.24 3.70 15.17
N PHE A 69 -5.82 3.43 14.00
CA PHE A 69 -6.82 4.30 13.41
C PHE A 69 -8.21 3.87 13.83
N LEU A 70 -9.08 4.85 14.07
CA LEU A 70 -10.43 4.64 14.59
C LEU A 70 -11.46 5.20 13.63
N SER A 71 -12.54 4.45 13.39
CA SER A 71 -13.68 4.96 12.64
C SER A 71 -14.43 5.99 13.49
N LEU A 72 -14.48 7.23 13.03
CA LEU A 72 -15.25 8.31 13.67
C LEU A 72 -16.59 8.54 12.96
N ASP A 73 -16.68 8.08 11.72
CA ASP A 73 -17.88 8.02 10.91
C ASP A 73 -17.81 6.80 9.96
N THR A 74 -18.93 6.49 9.30
CA THR A 74 -19.11 5.36 8.37
C THR A 74 -18.08 5.35 7.25
N TRP A 75 -17.60 6.54 6.86
CA TRP A 75 -16.79 6.74 5.66
C TRP A 75 -15.35 7.15 5.95
N ASN A 76 -14.92 7.11 7.21
CA ASN A 76 -13.55 7.47 7.57
C ASN A 76 -12.91 6.53 8.59
N LEU A 77 -11.58 6.54 8.57
CA LEU A 77 -10.70 5.86 9.48
C LEU A 77 -9.61 6.87 9.89
N VAL A 78 -9.50 7.19 11.18
CA VAL A 78 -8.84 8.41 11.64
C VAL A 78 -7.71 8.12 12.62
N ASN A 79 -6.56 8.73 12.40
CA ASN A 79 -5.46 8.77 13.34
C ASN A 79 -5.68 9.89 14.36
N LEU A 80 -6.36 9.56 15.47
CA LEU A 80 -6.67 10.55 16.51
C LEU A 80 -5.44 11.19 17.15
N ARG A 81 -4.25 10.56 17.10
CA ARG A 81 -3.00 11.15 17.61
C ARG A 81 -2.59 12.41 16.82
N LYS A 82 -3.11 12.59 15.61
CA LYS A 82 -2.91 13.78 14.78
C LYS A 82 -4.03 14.82 14.91
N GLY A 83 -5.08 14.50 15.66
CA GLY A 83 -6.14 15.45 15.97
C GLY A 83 -5.60 16.63 16.79
N GLU A 84 -6.08 17.83 16.46
CA GLU A 84 -5.76 19.06 17.18
C GLU A 84 -6.98 19.56 17.94
N ARG A 85 -8.12 19.61 17.26
CA ARG A 85 -9.32 20.30 17.77
C ARG A 85 -10.58 19.62 17.28
N LEU A 86 -11.49 19.32 18.19
CA LEU A 86 -12.83 18.84 17.89
C LEU A 86 -13.84 19.98 18.04
N GLU A 87 -14.57 20.29 16.97
CA GLU A 87 -15.75 21.16 17.03
C GLU A 87 -17.01 20.31 17.00
N THR A 88 -17.86 20.42 18.02
CA THR A 88 -19.12 19.67 18.11
C THR A 88 -20.33 20.55 17.79
N GLY A 89 -21.36 19.96 17.20
CA GLY A 89 -22.66 20.58 16.95
C GLY A 89 -23.80 19.56 17.02
N THR A 90 -25.01 20.01 16.69
CA THR A 90 -26.25 19.22 16.88
C THR A 90 -26.31 17.93 16.04
N PHE A 91 -25.60 17.87 14.92
CA PHE A 91 -25.65 16.73 13.97
C PHE A 91 -24.34 15.95 13.88
N GLY A 92 -23.41 16.17 14.80
CA GLY A 92 -22.05 15.61 14.74
C GLY A 92 -21.00 16.69 14.95
N GLY A 93 -19.80 16.45 14.47
CA GLY A 93 -18.66 17.34 14.69
C GLY A 93 -17.62 17.26 13.58
N ARG A 94 -16.60 18.09 13.73
CA ARG A 94 -15.43 18.15 12.85
C ARG A 94 -14.17 18.03 13.67
N LEU A 95 -13.32 17.07 13.31
CA LEU A 95 -11.98 16.95 13.86
C LEU A 95 -10.99 17.61 12.90
N TYR A 96 -10.28 18.63 13.37
CA TYR A 96 -9.19 19.30 12.66
C TYR A 96 -7.85 18.69 13.05
N PHE A 97 -6.89 18.68 12.11
CA PHE A 97 -5.60 18.02 12.26
C PHE A 97 -4.44 19.01 12.42
N GLN A 98 -3.44 18.59 13.20
CA GLN A 98 -2.29 19.42 13.57
C GLN A 98 -1.55 19.97 12.35
N GLY A 99 -1.35 21.29 12.33
CA GLY A 99 -0.55 21.97 11.30
C GLY A 99 -1.17 21.91 9.90
N SER A 100 -2.49 21.72 9.81
CA SER A 100 -3.22 21.61 8.54
C SER A 100 -4.60 22.25 8.62
N SER A 101 -5.13 22.68 7.47
CA SER A 101 -6.54 23.08 7.34
C SER A 101 -7.48 21.88 7.09
N GLN A 102 -6.94 20.67 6.98
CA GLN A 102 -7.70 19.45 6.77
C GLN A 102 -8.56 19.15 8.00
N TYR A 103 -9.75 18.60 7.75
CA TYR A 103 -10.66 18.11 8.79
C TYR A 103 -11.46 16.92 8.29
N THR A 104 -12.00 16.13 9.21
CA THR A 104 -12.92 15.03 8.89
C THR A 104 -14.16 15.07 9.78
N GLY A 105 -15.23 14.42 9.32
CA GLY A 105 -16.50 14.33 10.05
C GLY A 105 -16.41 13.37 11.24
N VAL A 106 -17.14 13.69 12.31
CA VAL A 106 -17.31 12.83 13.49
C VAL A 106 -18.80 12.70 13.75
N ASN A 107 -19.32 11.48 13.80
CA ASN A 107 -20.75 11.27 14.06
C ASN A 107 -21.07 11.43 15.57
N LEU A 108 -22.36 11.59 15.89
CA LEU A 108 -22.82 11.80 17.28
C LEU A 108 -22.44 10.66 18.23
N LYS A 109 -22.41 9.41 17.74
CA LYS A 109 -22.02 8.24 18.54
C LYS A 109 -20.54 8.36 18.95
N SER A 110 -19.67 8.68 18.01
CA SER A 110 -18.24 8.86 18.25
C SER A 110 -17.97 10.04 19.19
N ILE A 111 -18.74 11.12 19.10
CA ILE A 111 -18.68 12.23 20.07
C ILE A 111 -19.04 11.75 21.48
N GLY A 112 -20.13 10.98 21.61
CA GLY A 112 -20.53 10.41 22.90
C GLY A 112 -19.50 9.45 23.52
N MET A 113 -18.60 8.90 22.70
CA MET A 113 -17.52 7.98 23.10
C MET A 113 -16.12 8.64 23.06
N TRP A 114 -16.04 9.96 22.95
CA TRP A 114 -14.79 10.65 22.61
C TRP A 114 -13.63 10.32 23.56
N GLU A 115 -13.87 10.34 24.86
CA GLU A 115 -12.83 10.04 25.87
C GLU A 115 -12.28 8.61 25.73
N GLU A 116 -13.13 7.63 25.45
CA GLU A 116 -12.71 6.24 25.23
C GLU A 116 -11.87 6.10 23.95
N LEU A 117 -12.32 6.74 22.86
CA LEU A 117 -11.61 6.73 21.58
C LEU A 117 -10.25 7.44 21.71
N ALA A 118 -10.20 8.57 22.41
CA ALA A 118 -8.97 9.30 22.66
C ALA A 118 -8.01 8.50 23.56
N ALA A 119 -8.51 7.78 24.57
CA ALA A 119 -7.70 6.88 25.39
C ALA A 119 -7.09 5.74 24.54
N LYS A 120 -7.90 5.03 23.75
CA LYS A 120 -7.44 3.97 22.83
C LYS A 120 -6.36 4.47 21.88
N ALA A 121 -6.56 5.66 21.31
CA ALA A 121 -5.58 6.24 20.40
C ALA A 121 -4.25 6.61 21.07
N ARG A 122 -4.24 6.98 22.35
CA ARG A 122 -3.01 7.26 23.11
C ARG A 122 -2.21 5.99 23.42
N GLU A 123 -2.91 4.88 23.63
CA GLU A 123 -2.30 3.57 23.93
C GLU A 123 -1.80 2.85 22.67
N ALA A 124 -2.33 3.21 21.50
CA ALA A 124 -1.93 2.61 20.23
C ALA A 124 -0.49 2.98 19.84
N GLU A 125 0.29 1.96 19.48
CA GLU A 125 1.64 2.13 18.96
C GLU A 125 1.63 2.97 17.67
N GLU A 126 2.70 3.74 17.47
CA GLU A 126 2.86 4.49 16.24
C GLU A 126 3.20 3.56 15.08
N ASP A 127 2.51 3.71 13.96
CA ASP A 127 2.72 2.87 12.79
C ASP A 127 3.85 3.43 11.90
N ASP A 128 5.00 2.78 11.98
CA ASP A 128 6.21 3.18 11.28
C ASP A 128 6.35 2.57 9.87
N ARG A 129 5.33 1.83 9.39
CA ARG A 129 5.36 1.22 8.06
C ARG A 129 5.10 2.24 6.96
N ASP A 130 5.66 1.99 5.79
CA ASP A 130 5.46 2.81 4.60
C ASP A 130 4.27 2.28 3.77
N ILE A 131 3.48 3.21 3.22
CA ILE A 131 2.34 2.94 2.36
C ILE A 131 2.73 3.28 0.92
N PHE A 132 2.54 2.34 -0.01
CA PHE A 132 2.75 2.59 -1.42
C PHE A 132 1.56 3.35 -2.03
N VAL A 133 1.82 4.56 -2.53
CA VAL A 133 0.80 5.51 -2.94
C VAL A 133 1.15 6.26 -4.22
N ASN A 134 0.15 6.91 -4.81
CA ASN A 134 0.30 7.99 -5.78
C ASN A 134 -0.30 9.26 -5.18
N ARG A 135 0.36 10.41 -5.32
CA ARG A 135 -0.22 11.70 -4.91
C ARG A 135 -1.37 12.05 -5.84
N ILE A 136 -2.41 12.67 -5.28
CA ILE A 136 -3.54 13.23 -6.03
C ILE A 136 -3.28 14.73 -6.19
N ASP A 137 -3.17 15.19 -7.44
CA ASP A 137 -3.00 16.62 -7.75
C ASP A 137 -4.30 17.41 -7.54
N GLU A 138 -4.23 18.73 -7.71
CA GLU A 138 -5.39 19.63 -7.56
C GLU A 138 -6.54 19.36 -8.55
N PHE A 139 -6.27 18.63 -9.63
CA PHE A 139 -7.25 18.23 -10.65
C PHE A 139 -7.74 16.79 -10.48
N GLY A 140 -7.33 16.10 -9.42
CA GLY A 140 -7.71 14.71 -9.15
C GLY A 140 -6.94 13.68 -9.98
N LYS A 141 -5.83 14.06 -10.63
CA LYS A 141 -4.96 13.12 -11.36
C LYS A 141 -3.92 12.53 -10.43
N LEU A 142 -3.49 11.32 -10.77
CA LEU A 142 -2.45 10.61 -10.05
C LEU A 142 -1.07 11.00 -10.59
N GLU A 143 -0.20 11.44 -9.69
CA GLU A 143 1.23 11.69 -9.95
C GLU A 143 2.06 10.40 -9.81
N GLU A 144 3.39 10.54 -9.73
CA GLU A 144 4.34 9.44 -9.62
C GLU A 144 4.14 8.57 -8.37
N GLY A 145 4.49 7.29 -8.51
CA GLY A 145 4.48 6.32 -7.41
C GLY A 145 5.52 6.65 -6.35
N GLN A 146 5.12 6.65 -5.09
CA GLN A 146 5.98 6.98 -3.96
C GLN A 146 5.56 6.23 -2.69
N PHE A 147 6.32 6.44 -1.61
CA PHE A 147 6.01 5.92 -0.29
C PHE A 147 5.77 7.07 0.68
N ILE A 148 4.73 6.95 1.49
CA ILE A 148 4.46 7.84 2.64
C ILE A 148 4.45 7.01 3.93
N ARG A 149 4.77 7.64 5.06
CA ARG A 149 4.75 6.93 6.35
C ARG A 149 3.32 6.84 6.88
N ALA A 150 2.90 5.69 7.39
CA ALA A 150 1.57 5.52 7.98
C ALA A 150 1.34 6.50 9.14
N SER A 151 2.37 6.77 9.95
CA SER A 151 2.31 7.77 11.01
C SER A 151 2.14 9.21 10.56
N GLU A 152 2.28 9.54 9.27
CA GLU A 152 2.01 10.89 8.73
C GLU A 152 0.56 11.07 8.27
N VAL A 153 -0.20 9.98 8.18
CA VAL A 153 -1.60 10.02 7.74
C VAL A 153 -2.49 10.50 8.87
N PHE A 154 -3.31 11.50 8.57
CA PHE A 154 -4.36 12.07 9.42
C PHE A 154 -5.59 11.18 9.45
N TYR A 155 -6.10 10.85 8.27
CA TYR A 155 -7.23 9.95 8.11
C TYR A 155 -7.25 9.35 6.71
N VAL A 156 -8.05 8.29 6.57
CA VAL A 156 -8.36 7.61 5.33
C VAL A 156 -9.85 7.73 5.08
N ASP A 157 -10.24 8.08 3.86
CA ASP A 157 -11.62 7.98 3.39
C ASP A 157 -11.70 7.13 2.12
N THR A 158 -12.90 7.00 1.57
CA THR A 158 -13.12 6.38 0.26
C THR A 158 -13.16 7.45 -0.82
N TRP A 159 -12.33 7.28 -1.85
CA TRP A 159 -12.31 8.11 -3.05
C TRP A 159 -12.78 7.34 -4.28
N GLU A 160 -13.48 8.03 -5.17
CA GLU A 160 -14.04 7.47 -6.41
C GLU A 160 -13.40 8.17 -7.63
N PRO A 161 -12.18 7.79 -8.05
CA PRO A 161 -11.52 8.40 -9.22
C PRO A 161 -12.27 8.14 -10.52
N LYS A 162 -13.08 7.09 -10.57
CA LYS A 162 -13.93 6.71 -11.71
C LYS A 162 -15.22 6.13 -11.17
N ARG A 163 -16.31 6.30 -11.92
CA ARG A 163 -17.63 5.81 -11.54
C ARG A 163 -17.61 4.35 -11.09
N ASN A 164 -18.13 4.08 -9.89
CA ASN A 164 -18.17 2.78 -9.22
C ASN A 164 -16.80 2.14 -8.95
N TYR A 165 -15.73 2.93 -8.91
CA TYR A 165 -14.39 2.47 -8.59
C TYR A 165 -13.92 3.18 -7.33
N HIS A 166 -14.07 2.52 -6.19
CA HIS A 166 -13.76 3.06 -4.87
C HIS A 166 -12.39 2.56 -4.40
N VAL A 167 -11.56 3.48 -3.91
CA VAL A 167 -10.23 3.19 -3.37
C VAL A 167 -9.96 4.04 -2.13
N PRO A 168 -9.09 3.59 -1.22
CA PRO A 168 -8.66 4.40 -0.08
C PRO A 168 -7.95 5.66 -0.56
N ARG A 169 -8.29 6.78 0.06
CA ARG A 169 -7.54 8.03 -0.06
C ARG A 169 -7.02 8.45 1.30
N PHE A 170 -5.72 8.68 1.36
CA PHE A 170 -4.96 9.03 2.55
C PHE A 170 -4.71 10.53 2.57
N TYR A 171 -4.96 11.18 3.71
CA TYR A 171 -4.69 12.60 3.89
C TYR A 171 -3.52 12.78 4.84
N THR A 172 -2.61 13.67 4.47
CA THR A 172 -1.45 14.05 5.28
C THR A 172 -1.37 15.59 5.31
N LYS A 173 -0.35 16.12 5.99
CA LYS A 173 -0.01 17.55 5.90
C LYS A 173 0.40 17.99 4.48
N ASP A 174 1.00 17.07 3.70
CA ASP A 174 1.62 17.37 2.40
C ASP A 174 0.64 17.17 1.23
N GLY A 175 -0.54 16.62 1.47
CA GLY A 175 -1.59 16.47 0.47
C GLY A 175 -2.44 15.23 0.66
N SER A 176 -3.15 14.88 -0.41
CA SER A 176 -3.94 13.65 -0.47
C SER A 176 -3.34 12.65 -1.46
N TYR A 177 -3.51 11.38 -1.16
CA TYR A 177 -2.86 10.28 -1.86
C TYR A 177 -3.86 9.14 -2.07
N SER A 178 -3.73 8.41 -3.17
CA SER A 178 -4.45 7.16 -3.43
C SER A 178 -3.49 6.00 -3.33
N ALA A 179 -4.00 4.78 -3.10
CA ALA A 179 -3.19 3.57 -3.22
C ALA A 179 -2.45 3.49 -4.56
N GLY A 180 -1.21 3.01 -4.54
CA GLY A 180 -0.36 2.83 -5.72
C GLY A 180 -0.81 1.64 -6.56
N LEU A 181 -1.61 1.86 -7.60
CA LEU A 181 -2.33 0.78 -8.29
C LEU A 181 -1.76 0.40 -9.66
N THR A 182 -0.76 1.14 -10.16
CA THR A 182 -0.27 0.95 -11.54
C THR A 182 1.14 0.39 -11.59
N PHE A 183 1.44 -0.32 -12.69
CA PHE A 183 2.80 -0.77 -13.00
C PHE A 183 3.79 0.40 -13.07
N GLN A 184 3.36 1.53 -13.64
CA GLN A 184 4.17 2.73 -13.75
C GLN A 184 4.55 3.27 -12.37
N SER A 185 3.58 3.33 -11.46
CA SER A 185 3.79 3.71 -10.06
C SER A 185 4.80 2.79 -9.38
N CYS A 186 4.73 1.48 -9.63
CA CYS A 186 5.67 0.52 -9.04
C CYS A 186 7.10 0.77 -9.53
N ARG A 187 7.25 1.07 -10.82
CA ARG A 187 8.55 1.36 -11.43
C ARG A 187 9.17 2.66 -10.90
N GLU A 188 8.35 3.67 -10.64
CA GLU A 188 8.78 4.96 -10.08
C GLU A 188 9.18 4.83 -8.61
N ALA A 189 8.37 4.13 -7.81
CA ALA A 189 8.64 3.96 -6.37
C ALA A 189 9.80 3.00 -6.08
N MET A 190 10.02 2.00 -6.94
CA MET A 190 11.03 0.95 -6.77
C MET A 190 11.94 0.84 -8.00
N PRO A 191 12.72 1.89 -8.31
CA PRO A 191 13.53 1.96 -9.54
C PRO A 191 14.71 0.98 -9.55
N HIS A 192 15.05 0.39 -8.40
CA HIS A 192 16.07 -0.63 -8.27
C HIS A 192 15.62 -1.99 -8.82
N LEU A 193 14.30 -2.21 -9.00
CA LEU A 193 13.78 -3.43 -9.62
C LEU A 193 13.88 -3.37 -11.14
N PHE A 194 14.29 -4.48 -11.74
CA PHE A 194 14.50 -4.58 -13.17
C PHE A 194 13.18 -4.90 -13.90
N PRO A 195 12.81 -4.18 -14.97
CA PRO A 195 11.61 -4.50 -15.73
C PRO A 195 11.82 -5.77 -16.56
N ALA A 196 11.29 -6.93 -16.15
CA ALA A 196 11.53 -8.21 -16.81
C ALA A 196 10.66 -8.43 -18.06
N TYR A 197 9.41 -7.99 -18.02
CA TYR A 197 8.44 -8.15 -19.10
C TYR A 197 7.41 -7.01 -19.06
N ASN A 198 6.47 -6.97 -20.01
CA ASN A 198 5.36 -6.02 -19.96
C ASN A 198 4.51 -6.29 -18.71
N GLY A 199 4.55 -5.38 -17.74
CA GLY A 199 3.81 -5.52 -16.50
C GLY A 199 4.49 -6.35 -15.40
N SER A 200 5.80 -6.62 -15.51
CA SER A 200 6.58 -7.32 -14.46
C SER A 200 7.89 -6.60 -14.12
N LEU A 201 8.16 -6.44 -12.82
CA LEU A 201 9.44 -6.01 -12.24
C LEU A 201 10.03 -7.18 -11.45
N ILE A 202 11.36 -7.34 -11.46
CA ILE A 202 12.06 -8.40 -10.74
C ILE A 202 13.26 -7.85 -9.97
N ASN A 203 13.56 -8.48 -8.84
CA ASN A 203 14.77 -8.21 -8.07
C ASN A 203 15.92 -9.08 -8.58
N LEU A 204 16.96 -8.46 -9.14
CA LEU A 204 18.10 -9.17 -9.71
C LEU A 204 18.94 -9.89 -8.65
N ASP A 205 19.01 -9.34 -7.43
CA ASP A 205 19.82 -9.90 -6.34
C ASP A 205 19.29 -11.25 -5.84
N LEU A 206 17.99 -11.50 -6.07
CA LEU A 206 17.29 -12.71 -5.66
C LEU A 206 17.19 -13.77 -6.76
N ILE A 207 17.74 -13.52 -7.95
CA ILE A 207 17.73 -14.50 -9.05
C ILE A 207 18.71 -15.64 -8.74
N GLU A 208 18.22 -16.88 -8.84
CA GLU A 208 19.06 -18.09 -8.79
C GLU A 208 19.54 -18.48 -10.19
N ARG A 209 18.63 -18.54 -11.17
CA ARG A 209 18.95 -18.87 -12.56
C ARG A 209 17.88 -18.41 -13.53
N ILE A 210 18.24 -18.33 -14.82
CA ILE A 210 17.32 -18.08 -15.93
C ILE A 210 17.34 -19.27 -16.88
N GLU A 211 16.19 -19.94 -17.03
CA GLU A 211 16.03 -21.09 -17.92
C GLU A 211 15.39 -20.68 -19.25
N GLU A 212 15.99 -21.10 -20.37
CA GLU A 212 15.42 -20.85 -21.70
C GLU A 212 14.27 -21.83 -21.97
N LYS A 213 13.15 -21.32 -22.48
CA LYS A 213 12.06 -22.17 -22.95
C LYS A 213 11.56 -21.71 -24.32
N ILE A 214 10.91 -22.64 -25.00
CA ILE A 214 10.32 -22.44 -26.34
C ILE A 214 9.34 -21.26 -26.35
N TYR A 215 8.60 -21.03 -25.27
CA TYR A 215 7.55 -19.99 -25.18
C TYR A 215 7.93 -18.76 -24.36
N GLY A 216 9.19 -18.62 -23.94
CA GLY A 216 9.66 -17.50 -23.14
C GLY A 216 10.53 -17.96 -21.97
N ASP A 217 11.55 -17.18 -21.64
CA ASP A 217 12.51 -17.56 -20.61
C ASP A 217 11.90 -17.35 -19.22
N ILE A 218 12.32 -18.19 -18.27
CA ILE A 218 11.79 -18.22 -16.91
C ILE A 218 12.91 -17.85 -15.93
N VAL A 219 12.60 -16.91 -15.03
CA VAL A 219 13.45 -16.53 -13.90
C VAL A 219 13.05 -17.37 -12.69
N TYR A 220 14.03 -18.04 -12.09
CA TYR A 220 13.91 -18.76 -10.83
C TYR A 220 14.57 -17.94 -9.73
N PHE A 221 13.91 -17.83 -8.57
CA PHE A 221 14.39 -17.06 -7.43
C PHE A 221 15.01 -17.97 -6.35
N LYS A 222 16.05 -17.47 -5.67
CA LYS A 222 16.75 -18.18 -4.59
C LYS A 222 15.77 -18.52 -3.46
N ASP A 223 15.81 -19.78 -3.03
CA ASP A 223 15.05 -20.31 -1.88
C ASP A 223 13.53 -20.15 -2.01
N SER A 224 13.01 -20.14 -3.25
CA SER A 224 11.58 -19.95 -3.52
C SER A 224 11.08 -20.86 -4.63
N SER A 225 9.82 -21.29 -4.51
CA SER A 225 9.10 -21.98 -5.58
C SER A 225 8.50 -21.01 -6.60
N HIS A 226 8.46 -19.72 -6.28
CA HIS A 226 7.99 -18.67 -7.18
C HIS A 226 8.92 -18.52 -8.38
N LYS A 227 8.34 -18.26 -9.54
CA LYS A 227 9.05 -18.05 -10.81
C LYS A 227 8.23 -17.11 -11.68
N THR A 228 8.90 -16.31 -12.49
CA THR A 228 8.24 -15.37 -13.39
C THR A 228 8.86 -15.39 -14.78
N GLY A 229 8.11 -14.92 -15.77
CA GLY A 229 8.59 -14.81 -17.15
C GLY A 229 9.46 -13.59 -17.37
N ILE A 230 10.41 -13.69 -18.30
CA ILE A 230 11.25 -12.57 -18.75
C ILE A 230 11.32 -12.53 -20.28
N ALA A 231 11.38 -11.32 -20.85
CA ALA A 231 11.57 -11.16 -22.29
C ALA A 231 12.93 -11.73 -22.72
N ARG A 232 12.97 -12.52 -23.81
CA ARG A 232 14.22 -13.14 -24.31
C ARG A 232 15.37 -12.14 -24.51
N SER A 233 15.08 -10.95 -25.02
CA SER A 233 16.11 -9.90 -25.20
C SER A 233 16.72 -9.46 -23.86
N LYS A 234 15.91 -9.40 -22.80
CA LYS A 234 16.34 -9.04 -21.45
C LYS A 234 17.04 -10.20 -20.75
N ALA A 235 16.56 -11.42 -20.93
CA ALA A 235 17.24 -12.63 -20.44
C ALA A 235 18.65 -12.75 -21.01
N LYS A 236 18.83 -12.55 -22.32
CA LYS A 236 20.14 -12.53 -22.98
C LYS A 236 21.07 -11.48 -22.37
N TYR A 237 20.56 -10.28 -22.10
CA TYR A 237 21.31 -9.22 -21.43
C TYR A 237 21.70 -9.63 -20.00
N LEU A 238 20.76 -10.11 -19.18
CA LEU A 238 21.03 -10.50 -17.80
C LEU A 238 22.03 -11.66 -17.70
N LYS A 239 21.97 -12.65 -18.60
CA LYS A 239 22.94 -13.75 -18.64
C LYS A 239 24.38 -13.31 -18.94
N SER A 240 24.57 -12.12 -19.51
CA SER A 240 25.92 -11.56 -19.72
C SER A 240 26.50 -10.83 -18.51
N ILE A 241 25.68 -10.56 -17.49
CA ILE A 241 26.08 -9.79 -16.29
C ILE A 241 25.85 -10.53 -14.97
N LEU A 242 24.97 -11.53 -14.96
CA LEU A 242 24.81 -12.44 -13.84
C LEU A 242 25.96 -13.46 -13.87
N PRO A 243 26.63 -13.71 -12.72
CA PRO A 243 27.75 -14.63 -12.62
C PRO A 243 27.36 -16.09 -12.87
#